data_AF-A0A4U9U7L1-F1
#
_entry.id   AF-A0A4U9U7L1-F1
#
_cell.length_a   1.000
_cell.length_b   1.000
_cell.length_c   1.000
_cell.angle_alpha   90.00
_cell.angle_beta   90.00
_cell.angle_gamma   90.00
#
_symmetry.space_group_name_H-M   'P 1'
#
loop_
_entity.id
_entity.type
_entity.pdbx_description
1 polymer ?
#
loop_
_entity_poly.entity_id
_entity_poly.type
_entity_poly.pdbx_seq_one_letter_code
_entity_poly.pdbx_strand_id
1 'polypeptide(L)'
;MIFNLNSGHIMLWLFRGLEIFCYGYVASHYSLGLVDSWPVALVWLFALLAWDFGFYWLHRLHHRFRLLWAVHVVHHQGEHFNLSLGVRNSWYSSLTSIPFFMLLALAGVRFRCLSPFRSCITAFNCLTIMR
;
A
#
# COMPACT_ATOMS: atom_id res chain seq x y z
N MET A 1 22.82 -5.06 10.08
CA MET A 1 23.03 -5.73 8.78
C MET A 1 23.20 -4.62 7.75
N ILE A 2 24.41 -4.40 7.22
CA ILE A 2 24.67 -3.31 6.27
C ILE A 2 24.35 -3.85 4.87
N PHE A 3 23.19 -3.50 4.34
CA PHE A 3 22.83 -3.79 2.96
C PHE A 3 23.35 -2.65 2.07
N ASN A 4 24.07 -3.00 0.99
CA ASN A 4 24.47 -2.05 -0.06
C ASN A 4 23.21 -1.41 -0.69
N LEU A 5 23.26 -0.11 -1.02
CA LEU A 5 22.21 0.63 -1.75
C LEU A 5 21.59 -0.19 -2.90
N ASN A 6 22.42 -0.88 -3.69
CA ASN A 6 21.96 -1.71 -4.81
C ASN A 6 21.09 -2.90 -4.34
N SER A 7 21.46 -3.55 -3.24
CA SER A 7 20.70 -4.68 -2.69
C SER A 7 19.34 -4.23 -2.13
N GLY A 8 19.27 -3.02 -1.60
CA GLY A 8 18.03 -2.43 -1.10
C GLY A 8 16.96 -2.20 -2.16
N HIS A 9 17.37 -1.65 -3.30
CA HIS A 9 16.48 -1.46 -4.44
C HIS A 9 15.95 -2.78 -4.99
N ILE A 10 16.79 -3.82 -5.07
CA ILE A 10 16.37 -5.15 -5.51
C ILE A 10 15.30 -5.71 -4.56
N MET A 11 15.50 -5.61 -3.24
CA MET A 11 14.52 -6.07 -2.26
C MET A 11 13.19 -5.31 -2.36
N LEU A 12 13.22 -4.01 -2.60
CA LEU A 12 12.01 -3.20 -2.78
C LEU A 12 11.17 -3.70 -3.97
N TRP A 13 11.81 -3.90 -5.13
CA TRP A 13 11.13 -4.44 -6.32
C TRP A 13 10.65 -5.88 -6.12
N LEU A 14 11.41 -6.71 -5.42
CA LEU A 14 11.04 -8.08 -5.10
C LEU A 14 9.78 -8.12 -4.22
N PHE A 15 9.74 -7.38 -3.11
CA PHE A 15 8.58 -7.35 -2.23
C PHE A 15 7.38 -6.66 -2.87
N ARG A 16 7.60 -5.66 -3.74
CA ARG A 16 6.53 -5.06 -4.53
C ARG A 16 5.96 -6.05 -5.56
N GLY A 17 6.83 -6.83 -6.20
CA GLY A 17 6.42 -7.89 -7.11
C GLY A 17 5.58 -8.96 -6.39
N LEU A 18 6.01 -9.37 -5.19
CA LEU A 18 5.26 -10.29 -4.34
C LEU A 18 3.88 -9.73 -3.95
N GLU A 19 3.82 -8.47 -3.53
CA GLU A 19 2.55 -7.81 -3.20
C GLU A 19 1.57 -7.82 -4.39
N ILE A 20 2.04 -7.46 -5.59
CA ILE A 20 1.24 -7.47 -6.82
C ILE A 20 0.81 -8.90 -7.18
N PHE A 21 1.70 -9.87 -7.06
CA PHE A 21 1.41 -11.27 -7.31
C PHE A 21 0.33 -11.80 -6.36
N CYS A 22 0.48 -11.57 -5.06
CA CYS A 22 -0.51 -11.95 -4.05
C CYS A 22 -1.88 -11.30 -4.32
N TYR A 23 -1.90 -10.01 -4.67
CA TYR A 23 -3.13 -9.32 -5.04
C TYR A 23 -3.79 -9.97 -6.26
N GLY A 24 -3.03 -10.20 -7.33
CA GLY A 24 -3.51 -10.81 -8.57
C GLY A 24 -4.06 -12.22 -8.35
N TYR A 25 -3.33 -13.04 -7.58
CA TYR A 25 -3.71 -14.40 -7.23
C TYR A 25 -5.02 -14.44 -6.42
N VAL A 26 -5.18 -13.55 -5.45
CA VAL A 26 -6.44 -13.46 -4.69
C VAL A 26 -7.59 -12.97 -5.55
N ALA A 27 -7.35 -11.94 -6.37
CA ALA A 27 -8.37 -11.41 -7.27
C ALA A 27 -8.83 -12.46 -8.32
N SER A 28 -7.96 -13.38 -8.75
CA SER A 28 -8.31 -14.40 -9.74
C SER A 28 -8.96 -15.65 -9.14
N HIS A 29 -8.60 -16.05 -7.93
CA HIS A 29 -9.06 -17.32 -7.34
C HIS A 29 -10.06 -17.18 -6.19
N TYR A 30 -10.04 -16.05 -5.47
CA TYR A 30 -10.81 -15.86 -4.24
C TYR A 30 -11.67 -14.59 -4.26
N SER A 31 -11.86 -13.98 -5.42
CA SER A 31 -12.79 -12.85 -5.56
C SER A 31 -14.22 -13.29 -5.23
N LEU A 32 -14.85 -12.53 -4.34
CA LEU A 32 -16.25 -12.70 -3.95
C LEU A 32 -17.22 -12.02 -4.94
N GLY A 33 -16.70 -11.25 -5.89
CA GLY A 33 -17.50 -10.58 -6.94
C GLY A 33 -18.50 -9.54 -6.42
N LEU A 34 -18.29 -8.98 -5.22
CA LEU A 34 -19.24 -8.06 -4.57
C LEU A 34 -19.53 -6.80 -5.40
N VAL A 35 -18.56 -6.37 -6.20
CA VAL A 35 -18.62 -5.14 -7.00
C VAL A 35 -18.69 -5.40 -8.52
N ASP A 36 -18.84 -6.65 -8.96
CA ASP A 36 -18.80 -7.00 -10.39
C ASP A 36 -19.99 -6.41 -11.18
N SER A 37 -21.14 -6.23 -10.54
CA SER A 37 -22.33 -5.64 -11.16
C SER A 37 -22.41 -4.11 -11.04
N TRP A 38 -21.45 -3.49 -10.35
CA TRP A 38 -21.51 -2.07 -10.07
C TRP A 38 -21.07 -1.24 -11.28
N PRO A 39 -21.66 -0.03 -11.47
CA PRO A 39 -21.11 0.96 -12.38
C PRO A 39 -19.65 1.24 -12.07
N VAL A 40 -18.81 1.39 -13.10
CA VAL A 40 -17.38 1.65 -12.97
C VAL A 40 -17.12 2.82 -12.01
N ALA A 41 -17.83 3.94 -12.15
CA ALA A 41 -17.66 5.10 -11.26
C ALA A 41 -17.85 4.77 -9.77
N LEU A 42 -18.78 3.88 -9.42
CA LEU A 42 -19.00 3.46 -8.04
C LEU A 42 -17.92 2.50 -7.54
N VAL A 43 -17.42 1.60 -8.40
CA VAL A 43 -16.25 0.77 -8.08
C VAL A 43 -15.04 1.65 -7.78
N TRP A 44 -14.86 2.73 -8.56
CA TRP A 44 -13.80 3.70 -8.34
C TRP A 44 -13.94 4.45 -7.02
N LEU A 45 -15.12 4.97 -6.72
CA LEU A 45 -15.39 5.65 -5.46
C LEU A 45 -15.16 4.72 -4.26
N PHE A 46 -15.66 3.48 -4.34
CA PHE A 46 -15.44 2.46 -3.31
C PHE A 46 -13.96 2.15 -3.14
N ALA A 47 -13.22 1.92 -4.24
CA ALA A 47 -11.80 1.62 -4.20
C ALA A 47 -11.01 2.77 -3.55
N LEU A 48 -11.37 4.03 -3.83
CA LEU A 48 -10.75 5.20 -3.21
C LEU A 48 -10.92 5.19 -1.69
N LEU A 49 -12.16 5.05 -1.22
CA LEU A 49 -12.49 5.08 0.21
C LEU A 49 -11.90 3.88 0.96
N ALA A 50 -12.02 2.68 0.39
CA ALA A 50 -11.47 1.47 0.98
C ALA A 50 -9.93 1.48 1.00
N TRP A 51 -9.29 2.07 -0.02
CA TRP A 51 -7.85 2.26 -0.02
C TRP A 51 -7.40 3.22 1.09
N ASP A 52 -8.05 4.38 1.21
CA ASP A 52 -7.74 5.37 2.24
C ASP A 52 -7.93 4.78 3.65
N PHE A 53 -9.05 4.07 3.86
CA PHE A 53 -9.32 3.36 5.10
C PHE A 53 -8.27 2.30 5.42
N GLY A 54 -7.90 1.46 4.44
CA GLY A 54 -6.86 0.44 4.61
C GLY A 54 -5.50 1.05 4.95
N PHE A 55 -5.14 2.14 4.27
CA PHE A 55 -3.90 2.87 4.52
C PHE A 55 -3.90 3.53 5.91
N TYR A 56 -5.01 4.14 6.33
CA TYR A 56 -5.17 4.71 7.65
C TYR A 56 -4.91 3.68 8.76
N TRP A 57 -5.52 2.49 8.65
CA TRP A 57 -5.32 1.44 9.64
C TRP A 57 -3.91 0.87 9.60
N LEU A 58 -3.36 0.61 8.42
CA LEU A 58 -1.96 0.21 8.27
C LEU A 58 -1.03 1.19 9.00
N HIS A 59 -1.21 2.48 8.75
CA HIS A 59 -0.38 3.50 9.36
C HIS A 59 -0.58 3.60 10.88
N ARG A 60 -1.83 3.55 11.35
CA ARG A 60 -2.12 3.54 12.79
C ARG A 60 -1.49 2.34 13.49
N LEU A 61 -1.48 1.17 12.84
CA LEU A 61 -0.88 -0.04 13.38
C LEU A 61 0.65 0.03 13.35
N HIS A 62 1.24 0.71 12.36
CA HIS A 62 2.67 1.05 12.32
C HIS A 62 3.10 1.90 13.53
N HIS A 63 2.27 2.83 14.00
CA HIS A 63 2.55 3.59 15.23
C HIS A 63 2.27 2.82 16.52
N ARG A 64 1.37 1.83 16.49
CA ARG A 64 0.93 1.10 17.69
C ARG A 64 1.82 -0.09 18.05
N PHE A 65 2.35 -0.81 17.07
CA PHE A 65 3.07 -2.07 17.31
C PHE A 65 4.57 -1.92 17.06
N ARG A 66 5.40 -2.37 18.02
CA ARG A 66 6.87 -2.20 17.97
C ARG A 66 7.52 -2.77 16.70
N LEU A 67 7.05 -3.92 16.22
CA LEU A 67 7.57 -4.55 14.99
C LEU A 67 7.22 -3.72 13.75
N LEU A 68 5.99 -3.22 13.69
CA LEU A 68 5.52 -2.41 12.57
C LEU A 68 6.16 -1.00 12.60
N TRP A 69 6.40 -0.47 13.79
CA TRP A 69 7.17 0.76 13.98
C TRP A 69 8.59 0.63 13.41
N ALA A 70 9.27 -0.50 13.60
CA ALA A 70 10.61 -0.71 13.05
C ALA A 70 10.62 -0.67 11.50
N VAL A 71 9.53 -1.08 10.84
CA VAL A 71 9.36 -0.94 9.39
C VAL A 71 9.05 0.51 9.01
N HIS A 72 8.28 1.20 9.84
CA HIS A 72 7.74 2.52 9.57
C HIS A 72 8.68 3.69 9.89
N VAL A 73 9.56 3.55 10.89
CA VAL A 73 10.40 4.63 11.42
C VAL A 73 11.26 5.29 10.34
N VAL A 74 11.67 4.56 9.32
CA VAL A 74 12.43 5.08 8.16
C VAL A 74 11.68 6.20 7.44
N HIS A 75 10.35 6.13 7.40
CA HIS A 75 9.51 7.19 6.85
C HIS A 75 9.61 8.50 7.65
N HIS A 76 9.85 8.42 8.95
CA HIS A 76 10.04 9.56 9.85
C HIS A 76 11.50 10.02 9.96
N GLN A 77 12.44 9.47 9.19
CA GLN A 77 13.87 9.83 9.24
C GLN A 77 14.24 11.09 8.43
N GLY A 78 13.42 12.15 8.50
CA GLY A 78 13.67 13.42 7.82
C GLY A 78 13.59 14.62 8.75
N GLU A 79 14.64 15.45 8.79
CA GLU A 79 14.65 16.71 9.56
C GLU A 79 13.80 17.82 8.92
N HIS A 80 13.54 17.73 7.62
CA HIS A 80 12.81 18.73 6.85
C HIS A 80 11.68 18.11 6.06
N PHE A 81 10.47 18.65 6.23
CA PHE A 81 9.31 18.25 5.46
C PHE A 81 9.52 18.59 3.97
N ASN A 82 9.63 17.58 3.13
CA ASN A 82 9.71 17.75 1.68
C ASN A 82 8.93 16.63 0.99
N LEU A 83 8.50 16.86 -0.25
CA LEU A 83 7.69 15.91 -1.01
C LEU A 83 8.41 14.58 -1.30
N SER A 84 9.74 14.54 -1.22
CA SER A 84 10.52 13.31 -1.43
C SER A 84 10.57 12.41 -0.18
N LEU A 85 10.21 12.91 1.02
CA LEU A 85 9.98 12.07 2.20
C LEU A 85 8.79 11.11 2.01
N GLY A 86 7.76 11.52 1.27
CA GLY A 86 6.62 10.66 0.92
C GLY A 86 7.01 9.40 0.15
N VAL A 87 8.15 9.45 -0.54
CA VAL A 87 8.67 8.35 -1.37
C VAL A 87 9.65 7.47 -0.59
N ARG A 88 10.12 7.90 0.59
CA ARG A 88 11.02 7.12 1.45
C ARG A 88 10.23 6.12 2.28
N ASN A 89 10.13 4.91 1.76
CA ASN A 89 9.55 3.77 2.45
C ASN A 89 10.62 2.70 2.71
N SER A 90 10.46 1.97 3.80
CA SER A 90 11.23 0.75 4.05
C SER A 90 10.96 -0.28 2.94
N TRP A 91 11.95 -1.11 2.64
CA TRP A 91 11.80 -2.19 1.67
C TRP A 91 10.68 -3.17 2.11
N TYR A 92 10.49 -3.32 3.42
CA TYR A 92 9.44 -4.17 4.00
C TYR A 92 8.03 -3.54 3.98
N SER A 93 7.87 -2.25 3.61
CA SER A 93 6.56 -1.60 3.61
C SER A 93 5.55 -2.37 2.75
N SER A 94 5.97 -2.89 1.58
CA SER A 94 5.11 -3.69 0.69
C SER A 94 4.64 -5.01 1.31
N LEU A 95 5.37 -5.60 2.26
CA LEU A 95 4.91 -6.82 2.94
C LEU A 95 3.81 -6.51 3.96
N THR A 96 3.96 -5.41 4.69
CA THR A 96 3.00 -5.01 5.71
C THR A 96 1.67 -4.52 5.13
N SER A 97 1.65 -4.09 3.87
CA SER A 97 0.47 -3.60 3.17
C SER A 97 -0.43 -4.69 2.58
N ILE A 98 0.14 -5.87 2.29
CA ILE A 98 -0.55 -7.05 1.71
C ILE A 98 -1.92 -7.32 2.37
N PRO A 99 -2.02 -7.53 3.70
CA PRO A 99 -3.30 -7.90 4.31
C PRO A 99 -4.39 -6.81 4.20
N PHE A 100 -4.01 -5.53 4.09
CA PHE A 100 -4.96 -4.43 3.98
C PHE A 100 -5.53 -4.31 2.57
N PHE A 101 -4.67 -4.41 1.56
CA PHE A 101 -5.09 -4.24 0.18
C PHE A 101 -5.60 -5.54 -0.46
N MET A 102 -5.31 -6.71 0.10
CA MET A 102 -5.95 -7.97 -0.31
C MET A 102 -7.46 -7.96 -0.11
N LEU A 103 -7.98 -7.17 0.83
CA LEU A 103 -9.43 -7.04 1.04
C LEU A 103 -10.13 -6.46 -0.21
N LEU A 104 -9.47 -5.55 -0.94
CA LEU A 104 -9.98 -5.02 -2.21
C LEU A 104 -10.01 -6.11 -3.30
N ALA A 105 -8.98 -6.98 -3.33
CA ALA A 105 -8.94 -8.13 -4.23
C ALA A 105 -10.08 -9.12 -3.93
N LEU A 106 -10.32 -9.42 -2.66
CA LEU A 106 -11.45 -10.26 -2.21
C LEU A 106 -12.80 -9.64 -2.55
N ALA A 107 -12.95 -8.31 -2.46
CA ALA A 107 -14.18 -7.63 -2.84
C ALA A 107 -14.47 -7.67 -4.35
N GLY A 108 -13.48 -8.04 -5.18
CA GLY A 108 -13.61 -8.13 -6.64
C GLY A 108 -13.13 -6.89 -7.39
N VAL A 109 -12.36 -6.00 -6.72
CA VAL A 109 -11.77 -4.84 -7.40
C VAL A 109 -10.67 -5.31 -8.35
N ARG A 110 -10.96 -5.25 -9.66
CA ARG A 110 -10.03 -5.69 -10.70
C ARG A 110 -8.79 -4.79 -10.76
N PHE A 111 -7.64 -5.40 -11.03
CA PHE A 111 -6.34 -4.73 -11.11
C PHE A 111 -6.32 -3.52 -12.07
N ARG A 112 -7.07 -3.58 -13.18
CA ARG A 112 -7.16 -2.49 -14.16
C ARG A 112 -7.81 -1.22 -13.60
N CYS A 113 -8.74 -1.35 -12.66
CA CYS A 113 -9.28 -0.19 -11.96
C CYS A 113 -8.29 0.34 -10.92
N LEU A 114 -7.45 -0.52 -10.35
CA LEU A 114 -6.50 -0.18 -9.29
C LEU A 114 -5.23 0.56 -9.77
N SER A 115 -4.81 0.35 -11.03
CA SER A 115 -3.53 0.87 -11.53
C SER A 115 -3.38 2.41 -11.47
N PRO A 116 -4.43 3.22 -11.71
CA PRO A 116 -4.29 4.68 -11.62
C PRO A 116 -4.36 5.19 -10.16
N PHE A 117 -4.96 4.43 -9.23
CA PHE A 117 -5.00 4.78 -7.81
C PHE A 117 -3.62 4.74 -7.15
N ARG A 118 -2.79 3.73 -7.46
CA ARG A 118 -1.43 3.64 -6.88
C ARG A 118 -0.57 4.85 -7.23
N SER A 119 -0.67 5.34 -8.46
CA SER A 119 0.08 6.51 -8.93
C SER A 119 -0.43 7.81 -8.30
N CYS A 120 -1.75 7.98 -8.15
CA CYS A 120 -2.33 9.19 -7.56
C CYS A 120 -2.23 9.26 -6.04
N ILE A 121 -2.36 8.13 -5.32
CA ILE A 121 -2.41 8.14 -3.85
C ILE A 121 -1.01 8.15 -3.22
N THR A 122 0.01 7.62 -3.91
CA THR A 122 1.42 7.80 -3.48
C THR A 122 1.79 9.30 -3.44
N ALA A 123 1.14 10.15 -4.23
CA ALA A 123 1.31 11.61 -4.20
C ALA A 123 0.51 12.30 -3.08
N PHE A 124 -0.64 11.74 -2.67
CA PHE A 124 -1.56 12.36 -1.71
C PHE A 124 -1.19 12.08 -0.24
N ASN A 125 -0.53 10.96 0.04
CA ASN A 125 -0.21 10.53 1.41
C ASN A 125 0.99 11.26 2.06
N CYS A 126 1.51 12.32 1.43
CA CYS A 126 2.46 13.22 2.08
C CYS A 126 1.81 14.11 3.16
N LEU A 127 0.50 14.39 3.08
CA LEU A 127 -0.14 15.44 3.90
C LEU A 127 -0.88 14.93 5.13
N THR A 128 -1.11 13.62 5.25
CA THR A 128 -1.84 13.05 6.36
C THR A 128 -0.87 12.25 7.21
N ILE A 129 -0.71 12.68 8.46
CA ILE A 129 -0.21 11.92 9.61
C ILE A 129 1.25 12.23 10.02
N MET A 130 1.38 13.37 10.71
CA MET A 130 2.37 13.65 11.75
C MET A 130 1.62 14.08 13.03
N ARG A 131 0.82 13.17 13.59
CA ARG A 131 0.33 13.21 14.99
C ARG A 131 0.16 11.79 15.52
#